data_AF-A0A016TSN7-F1
#
_entry.id   AF-A0A016TSN7-F1
#
_cell.length_a   1.000
_cell.length_b   1.000
_cell.length_c   1.000
_cell.angle_alpha   90.00
_cell.angle_beta   90.00
_cell.angle_gamma   90.00
#
_symmetry.space_group_name_H-M   'P 1'
#
loop_
_entity.id
_entity.type
_entity.pdbx_description
1 polymer ?
#
loop_
_entity_poly.entity_id
_entity_poly.type
_entity_poly.pdbx_seq_one_letter_code
_entity_poly.pdbx_strand_id
1 'polypeptide(L)'
;MNATYASIKQFMDIYRTPAISQMRKVTQLDVLVGTLRPEVQQSYQSYKAEALLLKLTQDERLQEIAEKAHFTMAHLAALKESKEIGANQHKKRLEMIFSEFSDFMVQAVTDEVANAVDLIMRQMLRALLFTEKMTQK
;
A
#
# COMPACT_ATOMS: atom_id res chain seq x y z
N MET A 1 -22.77 6.97 21.94
CA MET A 1 -21.81 6.88 23.07
C MET A 1 -20.51 7.59 22.72
N ASN A 2 -19.82 8.22 23.68
CA ASN A 2 -18.42 8.62 23.48
C ASN A 2 -17.56 7.38 23.23
N ALA A 3 -16.40 7.50 22.58
CA ALA A 3 -15.40 6.43 22.56
C ALA A 3 -14.89 6.23 24.00
N THR A 4 -15.61 5.42 24.76
CA THR A 4 -15.28 5.11 26.16
C THR A 4 -14.20 4.03 26.18
N TYR A 5 -13.51 3.89 27.30
CA TYR A 5 -12.56 2.80 27.53
C TYR A 5 -13.15 1.41 27.17
N ALA A 6 -14.44 1.21 27.43
CA ALA A 6 -15.16 -0.02 27.07
C ALA A 6 -15.24 -0.25 25.55
N SER A 7 -15.55 0.80 24.77
CA SER A 7 -15.58 0.72 23.30
C SER A 7 -14.20 0.46 22.72
N ILE A 8 -13.14 1.07 23.29
CA ILE A 8 -11.74 0.82 22.88
C ILE A 8 -11.34 -0.62 23.21
N LYS A 9 -11.72 -1.12 24.38
CA LYS A 9 -11.47 -2.51 24.77
C LYS A 9 -12.15 -3.49 23.81
N GLN A 10 -13.42 -3.29 23.52
CA GLN A 10 -14.16 -4.12 22.54
C GLN A 10 -13.53 -4.08 21.15
N PHE A 11 -13.10 -2.90 20.70
CA PHE A 11 -12.37 -2.75 19.45
C PHE A 11 -11.09 -3.61 19.44
N MET A 12 -10.29 -3.52 20.51
CA MET A 12 -9.04 -4.27 20.63
C MET A 12 -9.26 -5.78 20.73
N ASP A 13 -10.33 -6.20 21.42
CA ASP A 13 -10.70 -7.61 21.54
C ASP A 13 -11.05 -8.19 20.17
N ILE A 14 -11.89 -7.51 19.38
CA ILE A 14 -12.23 -7.91 18.00
C ILE A 14 -10.96 -7.95 17.13
N TYR A 15 -10.14 -6.90 17.18
CA TYR A 15 -8.93 -6.79 16.38
C TYR A 15 -7.95 -7.94 16.66
N ARG A 16 -7.73 -8.26 17.95
CA ARG A 16 -6.78 -9.30 18.39
C ARG A 16 -7.34 -10.70 18.34
N THR A 17 -8.63 -10.90 18.07
CA THR A 17 -9.22 -12.24 18.11
C THR A 17 -8.52 -13.16 17.10
N PRO A 18 -7.90 -14.27 17.55
CA PRO A 18 -7.26 -15.22 16.65
C PRO A 18 -8.31 -16.00 15.83
N ALA A 19 -7.90 -16.57 14.71
CA ALA A 19 -8.73 -17.46 13.87
C ALA A 19 -9.99 -16.86 13.20
N ILE A 20 -10.19 -15.55 13.24
CA ILE A 20 -11.22 -14.87 12.42
C ILE A 20 -10.57 -14.26 11.17
N SER A 21 -11.20 -14.43 10.01
CA SER A 21 -10.75 -13.76 8.77
C SER A 21 -10.77 -12.23 8.92
N GLN A 22 -9.84 -11.56 8.24
CA GLN A 22 -9.73 -10.09 8.28
C GLN A 22 -11.04 -9.42 7.86
N MET A 23 -11.72 -9.94 6.83
CA MET A 23 -13.00 -9.42 6.37
C MET A 23 -14.06 -9.46 7.48
N ARG A 24 -14.15 -10.58 8.22
CA ARG A 24 -15.12 -10.72 9.31
C ARG A 24 -14.78 -9.82 10.50
N LYS A 25 -13.49 -9.57 10.76
CA LYS A 25 -13.06 -8.56 11.75
C LYS A 25 -13.52 -7.16 11.34
N VAL A 26 -13.31 -6.77 10.09
CA VAL A 26 -13.77 -5.47 9.56
C VAL A 26 -15.29 -5.32 9.72
N THR A 27 -16.07 -6.34 9.35
CA THR A 27 -17.53 -6.32 9.53
C THR A 27 -17.93 -6.12 10.99
N GLN A 28 -17.29 -6.82 11.93
CA GLN A 28 -17.57 -6.66 13.36
C GLN A 28 -17.17 -5.27 13.89
N LEU A 29 -16.07 -4.71 13.40
CA LEU A 29 -15.65 -3.36 13.74
C LEU A 29 -16.61 -2.30 13.16
N ASP A 30 -17.10 -2.49 11.93
CA ASP A 30 -18.12 -1.62 11.32
C ASP A 30 -19.40 -1.60 12.18
N VAL A 31 -19.86 -2.76 12.64
CA VAL A 31 -21.03 -2.86 13.55
C VAL A 31 -20.77 -2.13 14.87
N LEU A 32 -19.61 -2.35 15.50
CA LEU A 32 -19.25 -1.67 16.74
C LEU A 32 -19.22 -0.14 16.56
N VAL A 33 -18.59 0.34 15.49
CA VAL A 33 -18.49 1.78 15.18
C VAL A 33 -19.86 2.39 14.91
N GLY A 34 -20.77 1.65 14.26
CA GLY A 34 -22.16 2.08 14.03
C GLY A 34 -22.94 2.40 15.31
N THR A 35 -22.49 1.95 16.48
CA THR A 35 -23.10 2.28 17.78
C THR A 35 -22.51 3.54 18.45
N LEU A 36 -21.41 4.08 17.92
CA LEU A 36 -20.71 5.25 18.45
C LEU A 36 -21.33 6.55 17.94
N ARG A 37 -20.90 7.70 18.49
CA ARG A 37 -21.38 9.02 18.03
C ARG A 37 -20.97 9.31 16.57
N PRO A 38 -21.76 10.10 15.82
CA PRO A 38 -21.53 10.36 14.39
C PRO A 38 -20.12 10.85 14.05
N GLU A 39 -19.48 11.65 14.89
CA GLU A 39 -18.14 12.19 14.64
C GLU A 39 -17.07 11.09 14.62
N VAL A 40 -17.26 10.05 15.45
CA VAL A 40 -16.37 8.88 15.50
C VAL A 40 -16.63 7.99 14.30
N GLN A 41 -17.89 7.82 13.90
CA GLN A 41 -18.26 7.09 12.69
C GLN A 41 -17.65 7.73 11.44
N GLN A 42 -17.81 9.05 11.29
CA GLN A 42 -17.26 9.81 10.17
C GLN A 42 -15.74 9.69 10.11
N SER A 43 -15.06 9.89 11.25
CA SER A 43 -13.60 9.76 11.34
C SER A 43 -13.13 8.35 10.96
N TYR A 44 -13.82 7.32 11.45
CA TYR A 44 -13.51 5.93 11.11
C TYR A 44 -13.69 5.64 9.61
N GLN A 45 -14.78 6.10 8.99
CA GLN A 45 -15.01 5.92 7.56
C GLN A 45 -13.98 6.68 6.71
N SER A 46 -13.59 7.89 7.11
CA SER A 46 -12.52 8.64 6.46
C SER A 46 -11.19 7.87 6.51
N TYR A 47 -10.81 7.34 7.68
CA TYR A 47 -9.58 6.54 7.80
C TYR A 47 -9.64 5.23 7.01
N LYS A 48 -10.80 4.57 6.97
CA LYS A 48 -11.00 3.37 6.16
C LYS A 48 -10.86 3.67 4.67
N ALA A 49 -11.44 4.77 4.19
CA ALA A 49 -11.32 5.21 2.81
C ALA A 49 -9.87 5.57 2.44
N GLU A 50 -9.16 6.32 3.29
CA GLU A 50 -7.74 6.62 3.09
C GLU A 50 -6.89 5.35 2.97
N ALA A 51 -7.10 4.37 3.86
CA ALA A 51 -6.36 3.11 3.83
C ALA A 51 -6.66 2.27 2.57
N LEU A 52 -7.91 2.29 2.10
CA LEU A 52 -8.30 1.61 0.85
C LEU A 52 -7.67 2.27 -0.36
N LEU A 53 -7.71 3.61 -0.45
CA LEU A 53 -7.07 4.35 -1.54
C LEU A 53 -5.57 4.08 -1.60
N LEU A 54 -4.89 4.11 -0.44
CA LEU A 54 -3.47 3.79 -0.36
C LEU A 54 -3.18 2.39 -0.91
N LYS A 55 -3.99 1.39 -0.52
CA LYS A 55 -3.80 0.02 -1.00
C LYS A 55 -4.05 -0.11 -2.50
N LEU A 56 -5.09 0.54 -3.03
CA LEU A 56 -5.36 0.56 -4.47
C LEU A 56 -4.18 1.17 -5.24
N THR A 57 -3.62 2.28 -4.79
CA THR A 57 -2.45 2.89 -5.41
C THR A 57 -1.22 1.98 -5.38
N GLN A 58 -1.02 1.22 -4.29
CA GLN A 58 0.04 0.20 -4.22
C GLN A 58 -0.19 -0.94 -5.21
N ASP A 59 -1.43 -1.44 -5.31
CA ASP A 59 -1.80 -2.53 -6.21
C ASP A 59 -1.65 -2.09 -7.68
N GLU A 60 -2.07 -0.86 -8.05
CA GLU A 60 -1.87 -0.27 -9.38
C GLU A 60 -0.39 -0.18 -9.76
N ARG A 61 0.46 0.25 -8.83
CA ARG A 61 1.91 0.33 -9.07
C ARG A 61 2.54 -1.06 -9.23
N LEU A 62 2.13 -2.05 -8.43
CA LEU A 62 2.59 -3.42 -8.58
C LEU A 62 2.17 -4.00 -9.94
N GLN A 63 0.98 -3.65 -10.42
CA GLN A 63 0.52 -4.03 -11.75
C GLN A 63 1.40 -3.40 -12.84
N GLU A 64 1.71 -2.10 -12.76
CA GLU A 64 2.58 -1.43 -13.73
C GLU A 64 3.98 -2.07 -13.80
N ILE A 65 4.56 -2.41 -12.64
CA ILE A 65 5.83 -3.14 -12.56
C ILE A 65 5.73 -4.50 -13.25
N ALA A 66 4.66 -5.25 -13.00
CA ALA A 66 4.44 -6.54 -13.62
C ALA A 66 4.31 -6.42 -15.15
N GLU A 67 3.56 -5.44 -15.65
CA GLU A 67 3.40 -5.19 -17.08
C GLU A 67 4.73 -4.84 -17.75
N LYS A 68 5.52 -3.95 -17.13
CA LYS A 68 6.86 -3.59 -17.64
C LYS A 68 7.83 -4.77 -17.61
N ALA A 69 7.83 -5.57 -16.55
CA ALA A 69 8.64 -6.78 -16.47
C ALA A 69 8.26 -7.77 -17.58
N HIS A 70 6.96 -8.00 -17.79
CA HIS A 70 6.48 -8.88 -18.86
C HIS A 70 6.89 -8.39 -20.25
N PHE A 71 6.74 -7.09 -20.52
CA PHE A 71 7.17 -6.49 -21.79
C PHE A 71 8.67 -6.70 -22.04
N THR A 72 9.50 -6.40 -21.04
CA THR A 72 10.96 -6.60 -21.09
C THR A 72 11.31 -8.06 -21.35
N MET A 73 10.68 -9.01 -20.64
CA MET A 73 10.90 -10.44 -20.83
C MET A 73 10.53 -10.89 -22.24
N ALA A 74 9.41 -10.42 -22.80
CA ALA A 74 8.99 -10.73 -24.16
C ALA A 74 10.00 -10.22 -25.20
N HIS A 75 10.53 -9.01 -25.02
CA HIS A 75 11.56 -8.45 -25.89
C HIS A 75 12.90 -9.18 -25.80
N LEU A 76 13.32 -9.58 -24.59
CA LEU A 76 14.52 -10.40 -24.39
C LEU A 76 14.37 -11.78 -25.06
N ALA A 77 13.20 -12.40 -24.97
CA ALA A 77 12.90 -13.66 -25.66
C ALA A 77 12.99 -13.51 -27.19
N ALA A 78 12.36 -12.47 -27.74
CA ALA A 78 12.41 -12.20 -29.19
C ALA A 78 13.84 -11.93 -29.69
N LEU A 79 14.65 -11.19 -28.92
CA LEU A 79 16.06 -10.96 -29.25
C LEU A 79 16.87 -12.24 -29.28
N LYS A 80 16.63 -13.15 -28.32
CA LYS A 80 17.31 -14.45 -28.25
C LYS A 80 17.00 -15.34 -29.46
N GLU A 81 15.78 -15.28 -29.99
CA GLU A 81 15.33 -16.10 -31.12
C GLU A 81 15.73 -15.52 -32.50
N SER A 82 16.11 -14.24 -32.54
CA SER A 82 16.42 -13.55 -33.79
C SER A 82 17.76 -13.98 -34.39
N LYS A 83 17.70 -14.74 -35.49
CA LYS A 83 18.87 -15.27 -36.22
C LYS A 83 19.57 -14.26 -37.14
N GLU A 84 18.96 -13.11 -37.42
CA GLU A 84 19.42 -12.14 -38.43
C GLU A 84 20.15 -10.92 -37.85
N ILE A 85 20.25 -10.80 -36.53
CA ILE A 85 20.84 -9.61 -35.90
C ILE A 85 22.35 -9.83 -35.71
N GLY A 86 23.17 -8.93 -36.25
CA GLY A 86 24.62 -8.94 -36.01
C GLY A 86 24.98 -8.69 -34.53
N ALA A 87 26.07 -9.28 -34.05
CA ALA A 87 26.45 -9.29 -32.62
C ALA A 87 26.47 -7.89 -31.95
N ASN A 88 26.96 -6.85 -32.65
CA ASN A 88 26.97 -5.48 -32.12
C ASN A 88 25.56 -4.88 -31.97
N GLN A 89 24.67 -5.18 -32.90
CA GLN A 89 23.30 -4.69 -32.86
C GLN A 89 22.47 -5.44 -31.81
N HIS A 90 22.77 -6.73 -31.60
CA HIS A 90 22.20 -7.52 -30.51
C HIS A 90 22.62 -6.96 -29.14
N LYS A 91 23.91 -6.70 -28.95
CA LYS A 91 24.45 -6.09 -27.72
C LYS A 91 23.80 -4.73 -27.44
N LYS A 92 23.74 -3.84 -28.44
CA LYS A 92 23.14 -2.51 -28.28
C LYS A 92 21.66 -2.55 -27.90
N ARG A 93 20.90 -3.52 -28.44
CA ARG A 93 19.47 -3.69 -28.11
C ARG A 93 19.27 -4.24 -26.70
N LEU A 94 20.11 -5.17 -26.26
CA LEU A 94 20.11 -5.64 -24.88
C LEU A 94 20.41 -4.50 -23.91
N GLU A 95 21.46 -3.72 -24.16
CA GLU A 95 21.82 -2.57 -23.31
C GLU A 95 20.69 -1.56 -23.19
N MET A 96 19.99 -1.26 -24.30
CA MET A 96 18.83 -0.37 -24.31
C MET A 96 17.68 -0.90 -23.44
N ILE A 97 17.27 -2.16 -23.65
CA ILE A 97 16.17 -2.77 -22.87
C ILE A 97 16.52 -2.83 -21.38
N PHE A 98 17.76 -3.21 -21.05
CA PHE A 98 18.21 -3.25 -19.66
C PHE A 98 18.27 -1.86 -19.04
N SER A 99 18.74 -0.84 -19.76
CA SER A 99 18.77 0.55 -19.27
C SER A 99 17.36 1.07 -18.99
N GLU A 100 16.44 0.94 -19.94
CA GLU A 100 15.06 1.40 -19.79
C GLU A 100 14.34 0.70 -18.64
N PHE A 101 14.52 -0.62 -18.50
CA PHE A 101 13.94 -1.37 -17.40
C PHE A 101 14.58 -1.00 -16.05
N SER A 102 15.90 -0.79 -16.01
CA SER A 102 16.62 -0.38 -14.80
C SER A 102 16.16 0.99 -14.33
N ASP A 103 16.09 1.97 -15.23
CA ASP A 103 15.65 3.33 -14.91
C ASP A 103 14.22 3.34 -14.36
N PHE A 104 13.32 2.58 -15.00
CA PHE A 104 11.96 2.38 -14.51
C PHE A 104 11.93 1.75 -13.11
N MET A 105 12.68 0.68 -12.88
CA MET A 105 12.70 -0.01 -11.58
C MET A 105 13.27 0.87 -10.46
N VAL A 106 14.31 1.64 -10.74
CA VAL A 106 14.88 2.60 -9.77
C VAL A 106 13.85 3.64 -9.38
N GLN A 107 13.13 4.19 -10.35
CA GLN A 107 12.07 5.17 -10.09
C GLN A 107 10.94 4.55 -9.27
N ALA A 108 10.44 3.38 -9.69
CA ALA A 108 9.34 2.69 -9.00
C ALA A 108 9.68 2.36 -7.53
N VAL A 109 10.90 1.90 -7.26
CA VAL A 109 11.37 1.62 -5.89
C VAL A 109 11.52 2.91 -5.08
N THR A 110 12.06 3.97 -5.68
CA THR A 110 12.22 5.28 -5.01
C THR A 110 10.86 5.82 -4.58
N ASP A 111 9.86 5.74 -5.46
CA ASP A 111 8.50 6.19 -5.17
C ASP A 111 7.83 5.30 -4.09
N GLU A 112 8.12 4.00 -4.04
CA GLU A 112 7.61 3.11 -3.00
C GLU A 112 8.18 3.47 -1.63
N VAL A 113 9.49 3.69 -1.57
CA VAL A 113 10.16 4.11 -0.33
C VAL A 113 9.65 5.47 0.13
N ALA A 114 9.52 6.45 -0.77
CA ALA A 114 9.00 7.77 -0.43
C ALA A 114 7.58 7.69 0.14
N ASN A 115 6.69 6.93 -0.49
CA ASN A 115 5.32 6.74 -0.02
C ASN A 115 5.26 6.03 1.34
N ALA A 116 6.11 5.01 1.55
CA ALA A 116 6.20 4.31 2.83
C ALA A 116 6.67 5.23 3.96
N VAL A 117 7.68 6.08 3.69
CA VAL A 117 8.19 7.07 4.66
C VAL A 117 7.12 8.11 4.98
N ASP A 118 6.43 8.67 3.99
CA ASP A 118 5.35 9.64 4.22
C ASP A 118 4.23 9.04 5.08
N LEU A 119 3.85 7.78 4.81
CA LEU A 119 2.85 7.07 5.60
C LEU A 119 3.30 6.90 7.07
N ILE A 120 4.53 6.46 7.31
CA ILE A 120 5.08 6.30 8.65
C ILE A 120 5.09 7.64 9.39
N MET A 121 5.54 8.72 8.72
CA MET A 121 5.56 10.07 9.30
C MET A 121 4.15 10.55 9.67
N ARG A 122 3.15 10.34 8.81
CA ARG A 122 1.74 10.65 9.12
C ARG A 122 1.23 9.86 10.31
N GLN A 123 1.56 8.57 10.42
CA GLN A 123 1.16 7.74 11.55
C GLN A 123 1.83 8.18 12.85
N MET A 124 3.12 8.51 12.81
CA MET A 124 3.85 9.05 13.96
C MET A 124 3.26 10.38 14.43
N LEU A 125 2.98 11.31 13.50
CA LEU A 125 2.34 12.59 13.83
C LEU A 125 0.97 12.38 14.48
N ARG A 126 0.15 11.47 13.92
CA ARG A 126 -1.16 11.11 14.50
C ARG A 126 -1.02 10.54 15.91
N ALA A 127 -0.03 9.67 16.14
CA ALA A 127 0.23 9.09 17.46
C ALA A 127 0.65 10.17 18.47
N LEU A 128 1.56 11.08 18.08
CA LEU A 128 2.02 12.20 18.91
C LEU A 128 0.83 13.11 19.31
N LEU A 129 0.03 13.55 18.33
CA LEU A 129 -1.15 14.39 18.58
C LEU A 129 -2.18 13.69 19.47
N PHE A 130 -2.34 12.37 19.34
CA PHE A 130 -3.22 11.60 20.21
C PHE A 130 -2.68 11.54 21.65
N THR A 131 -1.37 11.32 21.83
CA THR A 131 -0.75 11.31 23.15
C THR A 131 -0.82 12.67 23.84
N GLU A 132 -0.58 13.77 23.12
CA GLU A 132 -0.69 15.14 23.65
C GLU A 132 -2.12 15.47 24.13
N LYS A 133 -3.15 15.07 23.35
CA LYS A 133 -4.55 15.25 23.76
C LYS A 133 -4.95 14.42 24.98
N MET A 134 -4.25 13.32 25.26
CA MET A 134 -4.52 12.45 26.40
C MET A 134 -3.78 12.92 27.67
N THR A 135 -2.64 13.61 27.54
CA THR A 135 -1.86 14.17 28.66
C THR A 135 -2.31 15.57 29.11
N GLN A 136 -3.11 16.29 28.32
CA GLN A 136 -3.71 17.58 28.71
C GLN A 136 -4.96 17.47 29.61
N LYS A 137 -5.09 16.42 30.41
CA LYS A 137 -6.10 16.27 31.47
C LYS A 137 -5.45 16.37 32.84
#